data_AF-A0A101WSP8-F1
#
_entry.id   AF-A0A101WSP8-F1
#
_cell.length_a   1.000
_cell.length_b   1.000
_cell.length_c   1.000
_cell.angle_alpha   90.00
_cell.angle_beta   90.00
_cell.angle_gamma   90.00
#
_symmetry.space_group_name_H-M   'P 1'
#
loop_
_entity.id
_entity.type
_entity.pdbx_description
1 polymer ?
#
loop_
_entity_poly.entity_id
_entity_poly.type
_entity_poly.pdbx_seq_one_letter_code
_entity_poly.pdbx_strand_id
1 'polypeptide(L)' 'MSQNEAIIEAFQALGGIRGIAEITSWINERYGNQWKGFGTVMADMVPRSHGGNASSLEPKHFRVLERVKRGKYRLLNY' A
#
# COMPACT_ATOMS: atom_id res chain seq x y z
N MET A 1 -14.87 2.01 -3.47
CA MET A 1 -13.61 1.69 -2.80
C MET A 1 -12.78 0.82 -3.71
N SER A 2 -11.62 1.31 -4.14
CA SER A 2 -10.60 0.55 -4.85
C SER A 2 -9.64 -0.15 -3.87
N GLN A 3 -8.85 -1.10 -4.35
CA GLN A 3 -7.84 -1.77 -3.53
C GLN A 3 -6.81 -0.76 -2.98
N ASN A 4 -6.45 0.25 -3.77
CA ASN A 4 -5.48 1.27 -3.39
C ASN A 4 -6.02 2.19 -2.29
N GLU A 5 -7.29 2.59 -2.39
CA GLU A 5 -7.97 3.36 -1.35
C GLU A 5 -8.02 2.58 -0.03
N ALA A 6 -8.36 1.29 -0.07
CA ALA A 6 -8.36 0.44 1.12
C ALA A 6 -6.96 0.28 1.75
N ILE A 7 -5.91 0.19 0.92
CA ILE A 7 -4.51 0.19 1.40
C ILE A 7 -4.16 1.51 2.09
N ILE A 8 -4.51 2.65 1.49
CA ILE A 8 -4.25 3.98 2.07
C ILE A 8 -4.98 4.12 3.41
N GLU A 9 -6.26 3.76 3.46
CA GLU A 9 -7.04 3.81 4.70
C GLU A 9 -6.44 2.92 5.78
N ALA A 10 -5.98 1.71 5.43
CA ALA A 10 -5.33 0.81 6.38
C ALA A 10 -4.04 1.43 6.95
N PHE A 11 -3.22 2.08 6.12
CA PHE A 11 -2.03 2.79 6.59
C PHE A 11 -2.37 4.01 7.45
N GLN A 12 -3.42 4.76 7.10
CA GLN A 12 -3.88 5.90 7.89
C GLN A 12 -4.38 5.46 9.27
N ALA A 13 -5.14 4.36 9.33
CA ALA A 13 -5.68 3.82 10.57
C ALA A 13 -4.61 3.16 11.47
N LEU A 14 -3.72 2.36 10.88
CA LEU A 14 -2.70 1.62 11.64
C LEU A 14 -1.46 2.46 11.96
N GLY A 15 -1.15 3.46 11.13
CA GLY A 15 0.06 4.28 11.22
C GLY A 15 1.38 3.51 11.11
N GLY A 16 2.48 4.25 11.05
CA GLY A 16 3.84 3.73 11.14
C GLY A 16 4.24 2.82 9.97
N ILE A 17 5.14 1.87 10.25
CA ILE A 17 5.69 0.94 9.26
C ILE A 17 4.94 -0.39 9.33
N ARG A 18 4.24 -0.76 8.26
CA ARG A 18 3.42 -1.97 8.20
C ARG A 18 3.84 -2.92 7.10
N GLY A 19 3.60 -4.20 7.36
CA GLY A 19 3.82 -5.27 6.40
C GLY A 19 2.57 -5.60 5.59
N ILE A 20 2.76 -6.32 4.49
CA ILE A 20 1.68 -6.77 3.61
C ILE A 20 0.63 -7.55 4.40
N ALA A 21 1.05 -8.47 5.28
CA ALA A 21 0.14 -9.30 6.08
C ALA A 21 -0.71 -8.47 7.06
N GLU A 22 -0.12 -7.46 7.71
CA GLU A 22 -0.85 -6.57 8.64
C GLU A 22 -1.93 -5.77 7.90
N ILE A 23 -1.56 -5.17 6.77
CA ILE A 23 -2.49 -4.42 5.91
C ILE A 23 -3.59 -5.35 5.37
N THR A 24 -3.22 -6.55 4.93
CA THR A 24 -4.17 -7.56 4.43
C THR A 24 -5.17 -7.97 5.51
N SER A 25 -4.71 -8.24 6.73
CA SER A 25 -5.60 -8.62 7.85
C SER A 25 -6.59 -7.51 8.14
N TRP A 26 -6.11 -6.28 8.29
CA TRP A 26 -6.97 -5.13 8.61
C TRP A 26 -8.02 -4.87 7.51
N ILE A 27 -7.62 -4.93 6.24
CA ILE A 27 -8.54 -4.76 5.11
C ILE A 27 -9.57 -5.90 5.08
N ASN A 28 -9.13 -7.15 5.26
CA ASN A 28 -10.03 -8.30 5.24
C ASN A 28 -11.02 -8.29 6.41
N GLU A 29 -10.61 -7.84 7.60
CA GLU A 29 -11.49 -7.68 8.76
C GLU A 29 -12.57 -6.62 8.52
N ARG A 30 -12.25 -5.54 7.78
CA ARG A 30 -13.15 -4.41 7.55
C ARG A 30 -14.05 -4.55 6.33
N TYR A 31 -13.50 -5.10 5.24
CA TYR A 31 -14.16 -5.16 3.93
C TYR A 31 -14.44 -6.59 3.45
N GLY A 32 -13.99 -7.60 4.18
CA GLY A 32 -14.00 -8.99 3.74
C GLY A 32 -12.89 -9.27 2.71
N ASN A 33 -12.85 -10.51 2.23
CA ASN A 33 -11.83 -10.98 1.29
C ASN A 33 -12.15 -10.58 -0.16
N GLN A 34 -12.19 -9.28 -0.44
CA GLN A 34 -12.60 -8.72 -1.74
C GLN A 34 -11.47 -8.69 -2.78
N TRP A 35 -10.21 -8.54 -2.33
CA TRP A 35 -9.06 -8.34 -3.22
C TRP A 35 -8.02 -9.44 -3.07
N LYS A 36 -7.44 -9.85 -4.21
CA LYS A 36 -6.38 -10.86 -4.25
C LYS A 36 -5.02 -10.19 -4.27
N GLY A 37 -4.22 -10.42 -3.24
CA GLY A 37 -2.80 -10.10 -3.22
C GLY A 37 -2.51 -8.60 -3.14
N PHE A 38 -1.98 -8.16 -2.01
CA PHE A 38 -1.65 -6.74 -1.78
C PHE A 38 -0.18 -6.41 -2.08
N GLY A 39 0.68 -7.43 -2.22
CA GLY A 39 2.13 -7.22 -2.34
C GLY A 39 2.56 -6.47 -3.60
N THR A 40 2.03 -6.86 -4.77
CA THR A 40 2.33 -6.20 -6.05
C THR A 40 1.77 -4.79 -6.06
N VAL A 41 0.51 -4.62 -5.65
CA VAL A 41 -0.18 -3.33 -5.58
C VAL A 41 0.58 -2.35 -4.67
N MET A 42 0.95 -2.79 -3.46
CA MET A 42 1.74 -1.95 -2.56
C MET A 42 3.12 -1.57 -3.13
N ALA A 43 3.73 -2.44 -3.94
CA ALA A 43 4.99 -2.12 -4.60
C ALA A 43 4.80 -1.10 -5.74
N ASP A 44 3.68 -1.17 -6.46
CA ASP A 44 3.30 -0.23 -7.51
C ASP A 44 2.88 1.14 -6.97
N MET A 45 2.39 1.18 -5.72
CA MET A 45 2.09 2.39 -4.96
C MET A 45 3.34 3.08 -4.38
N VAL A 46 4.55 2.62 -4.69
CA VAL A 46 5.79 3.32 -4.33
C VAL A 46 6.19 4.27 -5.48
N PRO A 47 6.40 5.57 -5.23
CA PRO A 47 6.86 6.48 -6.26
C PRO A 47 8.32 6.21 -6.62
N ARG A 48 8.71 6.57 -7.85
CA ARG A 48 10.08 6.35 -8.36
C ARG A 48 11.15 7.04 -7.51
N SER A 49 10.82 8.18 -6.90
CA SER A 49 11.72 8.90 -5.97
C SER A 49 12.07 8.11 -4.71
N HIS A 50 11.28 7.11 -4.35
CA HIS A 50 11.44 6.29 -3.15
C HIS A 50 11.74 4.81 -3.48
N GLY A 51 12.38 4.56 -4.62
CA GLY A 51 12.76 3.21 -5.05
C GLY A 51 11.61 2.38 -5.66
N GLY A 52 10.50 3.02 -6.02
CA GLY A 52 9.41 2.41 -6.77
C GLY A 52 9.76 2.15 -8.23
N ASN A 53 8.90 1.41 -8.92
CA ASN A 53 9.13 1.05 -10.32
C ASN A 53 8.83 2.21 -11.29
N ALA A 54 9.58 2.26 -12.38
CA ALA A 54 9.36 3.23 -13.46
C ALA A 54 8.22 2.79 -14.40
N SER A 55 7.91 1.49 -14.43
CA SER A 55 7.00 0.87 -15.41
C SER A 55 5.57 0.68 -14.92
N SER A 56 5.26 0.96 -13.65
CA SER A 56 3.87 0.84 -13.19
C SER A 56 2.98 1.84 -13.93
N LEU A 57 1.79 1.41 -14.31
CA LEU A 57 0.73 2.25 -14.86
C LEU A 57 -0.09 2.95 -13.77
N GLU A 58 0.23 2.70 -12.49
CA GLU A 58 -0.50 3.24 -11.36
C GLU A 58 -0.43 4.78 -11.37
N PRO A 59 -1.57 5.48 -11.31
CA PRO A 59 -1.63 6.93 -11.28
C PRO A 59 -0.79 7.50 -10.13
N LYS A 60 -0.16 8.66 -10.37
CA LYS A 60 0.74 9.31 -9.40
C LYS A 60 0.10 9.55 -8.03
N HIS A 61 -1.22 9.80 -7.97
CA HIS A 61 -1.94 10.06 -6.72
C HIS A 61 -2.08 8.83 -5.81
N PHE A 62 -1.92 7.61 -6.34
CA PHE A 62 -1.87 6.39 -5.52
C PHE A 62 -0.45 5.99 -5.14
N ARG A 63 0.58 6.67 -5.67
CA ARG A 63 1.99 6.39 -5.36
C ARG A 63 2.45 7.07 -4.07
N VAL A 64 1.79 6.70 -2.97
CA VAL A 64 1.92 7.35 -1.67
C VAL A 64 2.60 6.48 -0.61
N LEU A 65 3.23 5.37 -1.00
CA LEU A 65 3.97 4.52 -0.08
C LEU A 65 5.47 4.67 -0.24
N GLU A 66 6.20 4.48 0.84
CA GLU A 66 7.66 4.28 0.82
C GLU A 66 7.99 2.88 1.28
N ARG A 67 8.88 2.21 0.55
CA ARG A 67 9.41 0.90 0.94
C ARG A 67 10.59 1.06 1.88
N VAL A 68 10.36 0.88 3.17
CA VAL A 68 11.39 1.01 4.21
C VAL A 68 12.33 -0.20 4.23
N LYS A 69 11.80 -1.41 4.05
CA LYS A 69 12.58 -2.65 3.88
C LYS A 69 11.79 -3.68 3.09
N ARG A 70 12.37 -4.85 2.80
CA ARG A 70 11.66 -5.91 2.07
C ARG A 70 10.35 -6.27 2.78
N GLY A 71 9.22 -6.06 2.09
CA GLY A 71 7.89 -6.38 2.59
C GLY A 71 7.33 -5.42 3.66
N LYS A 72 7.98 -4.29 3.93
CA LYS A 72 7.54 -3.29 4.92
C LYS A 72 7.52 -1.89 4.30
N TYR A 73 6.41 -1.21 4.50
CA TYR A 73 6.12 0.07 3.87
C TYR A 73 5.60 1.06 4.91
N ARG A 74 5.65 2.36 4.60
CA ARG A 74 4.96 3.42 5.34
C ARG A 74 4.26 4.36 4.38
N LEU A 75 3.23 5.05 4.86
CA LEU A 75 2.61 6.14 4.11
C LEU A 75 3.56 7.33 4.05
N LEU A 76 3.76 7.88 2.87
CA LEU A 76 4.39 9.18 2.70
C LEU A 76 3.38 10.22 3.18
N ASN A 77 3.77 11.03 4.17
CA ASN A 77 2.90 12.06 4.74
C ASN A 77 2.25 12.88 3.62
N TYR A 78 0.91 12.92 3.65
CA TYR A 78 0.07 13.67 2.72
C TYR A 78 -0.44 14.94 3.39
#